data_AF-A0A4Z0QU97-F1
#
_entry.id   AF-A0A4Z0QU97-F1
#
_cell.length_a   1.000
_cell.length_b   1.000
_cell.length_c   1.000
_cell.angle_alpha   90.00
_cell.angle_beta   90.00
_cell.angle_gamma   90.00
#
_symmetry.space_group_name_H-M   'P 1'
#
loop_
_entity.id
_entity.type
_entity.pdbx_description
1 polymer ?
#
loop_
_entity_poly.entity_id
_entity_poly.type
_entity_poly.pdbx_seq_one_letter_code
_entity_poly.pdbx_strand_id
1 'polypeptide(L)'
;MSFTIKTTNDVFKFALPLYDYLSQHGHSKEAEALVSLVDSCYPQDAQALDAHRKTFKQIRELVKDLPPQYLLALDDALKVLSE
;
A
#
# COMPACT_ATOMS: atom_id res chain seq x y z
N MET A 1 15.84 3.32 3.77
CA MET A 1 14.86 4.22 4.40
C MET A 1 13.93 3.34 5.22
N SER A 2 13.70 3.64 6.50
CA SER A 2 12.75 2.87 7.30
C SER A 2 11.38 3.51 7.20
N PHE A 3 10.39 2.78 6.68
CA PHE A 3 9.01 3.21 6.68
C PHE A 3 8.42 2.95 8.07
N THR A 4 8.03 4.00 8.77
CA THR A 4 7.38 3.88 10.08
C THR A 4 5.89 4.15 9.88
N ILE A 5 5.06 3.09 9.89
CA ILE A 5 3.61 3.23 9.70
C ILE A 5 2.94 3.15 11.07
N LYS A 6 2.37 4.27 11.53
CA LYS A 6 1.65 4.34 12.82
C LYS A 6 0.25 4.91 12.69
N THR A 7 0.02 5.67 11.62
CA THR A 7 -1.26 6.34 11.36
C THR A 7 -1.72 6.04 9.95
N THR A 8 -3.01 6.20 9.72
CA THR A 8 -3.61 6.09 8.38
C THR A 8 -2.96 7.04 7.38
N ASN A 9 -2.47 8.20 7.84
CA ASN A 9 -1.73 9.13 7.00
C ASN A 9 -0.39 8.54 6.53
N ASP A 10 0.29 7.74 7.37
CA ASP A 10 1.53 7.07 6.99
C ASP A 10 1.26 5.95 5.96
N VAL A 11 0.11 5.28 6.06
CA VAL A 11 -0.34 4.29 5.04
C VAL A 11 -0.44 4.95 3.67
N PHE A 12 -1.09 6.11 3.57
CA PHE A 12 -1.20 6.84 2.31
C PHE A 12 0.17 7.30 1.78
N LYS A 13 1.04 7.79 2.67
CA LYS A 13 2.41 8.16 2.30
C LYS A 13 3.24 6.97 1.82
N PHE A 14 2.99 5.78 2.35
CA PHE A 14 3.68 4.54 1.94
C PHE A 14 3.19 4.00 0.59
N ALA A 15 1.97 4.32 0.17
CA ALA A 15 1.46 3.92 -1.14
C ALA A 15 2.32 4.46 -2.29
N LEU A 16 2.89 5.66 -2.17
CA LEU A 16 3.76 6.28 -3.17
C LEU A 16 5.09 5.53 -3.40
N PRO A 17 5.95 5.29 -2.39
CA PRO A 17 7.17 4.52 -2.57
C PRO A 17 6.89 3.06 -2.92
N LEU A 18 5.78 2.47 -2.46
CA LEU A 18 5.36 1.14 -2.87
C LEU A 18 5.01 1.11 -4.36
N TYR A 19 4.26 2.09 -4.85
CA TYR A 19 3.95 2.25 -6.27
C TYR A 19 5.22 2.40 -7.11
N ASP A 20 6.15 3.27 -6.68
CA ASP A 20 7.42 3.49 -7.39
C ASP A 20 8.24 2.20 -7.50
N TYR A 21 8.33 1.42 -6.41
CA TYR A 21 8.96 0.10 -6.42
C TYR A 21 8.28 -0.85 -7.41
N LEU A 22 6.96 -0.98 -7.32
CA LEU A 22 6.20 -1.89 -8.18
C LEU A 22 6.34 -1.50 -9.66
N SER A 23 6.29 -0.21 -9.98
CA SER A 23 6.47 0.30 -11.33
C SER A 23 7.88 0.04 -11.87
N GLN A 24 8.92 0.20 -11.05
CA GLN A 24 10.31 -0.03 -11.46
C GLN A 24 10.64 -1.53 -11.61
N HIS A 25 9.96 -2.40 -10.88
CA HIS A 25 10.18 -3.85 -10.87
C HIS A 25 9.24 -4.62 -11.81
N GLY A 26 8.45 -3.93 -12.64
CA GLY A 26 7.58 -4.54 -13.66
C GLY A 26 6.21 -5.01 -13.13
N HIS A 27 5.88 -4.74 -11.87
CA HIS A 27 4.58 -5.02 -11.24
C HIS A 27 3.54 -3.95 -11.61
N SER A 28 3.36 -3.72 -12.91
CA SER A 28 2.56 -2.60 -13.44
C SER A 28 1.08 -2.69 -13.07
N LYS A 29 0.54 -3.92 -12.94
CA LYS A 29 -0.87 -4.13 -12.55
C LYS A 29 -1.11 -3.78 -11.08
N GLU A 30 -0.22 -4.22 -10.20
CA GLU A 30 -0.24 -3.88 -8.78
C GLU A 30 -0.03 -2.38 -8.55
N ALA A 31 0.84 -1.76 -9.35
CA ALA A 31 1.07 -0.32 -9.35
C ALA A 31 -0.19 0.45 -9.80
N GLU A 32 -0.85 0.03 -10.89
CA GLU A 32 -2.10 0.63 -11.38
C GLU A 32 -3.24 0.50 -10.35
N ALA A 33 -3.30 -0.64 -9.64
CA ALA A 33 -4.25 -0.83 -8.55
C ALA A 33 -4.03 0.17 -7.41
N LEU A 34 -2.79 0.55 -7.10
CA LEU A 34 -2.50 1.60 -6.12
C LEU A 34 -2.90 2.99 -6.60
N VAL A 35 -2.63 3.32 -7.86
CA VAL A 35 -3.00 4.62 -8.44
C VAL A 35 -4.52 4.79 -8.45
N SER A 36 -5.25 3.73 -8.78
CA SER A 36 -6.72 3.76 -8.79
C SER A 36 -7.32 4.06 -7.41
N LEU A 37 -6.61 3.72 -6.33
CA LEU A 37 -7.03 4.05 -4.97
C LEU A 37 -6.81 5.52 -4.60
N VAL A 38 -5.73 6.11 -5.12
CA VAL A 38 -5.36 7.52 -4.87
C VAL A 38 -6.15 8.47 -5.78
N ASP A 39 -6.42 8.04 -7.02
CA ASP A 39 -7.20 8.80 -8.00
C ASP A 39 -8.69 8.78 -7.67
N SER A 40 -9.15 7.70 -7.03
CA SER A 40 -10.45 7.72 -6.39
C SER A 40 -10.42 8.78 -5.29
N CYS A 41 -11.06 9.91 -5.55
CA CYS A 41 -11.15 11.09 -4.70
C CYS A 41 -12.00 10.81 -3.45
N TYR A 42 -11.76 9.68 -2.79
CA TYR A 42 -12.43 9.31 -1.57
C TYR A 42 -12.00 10.31 -0.49
N PRO A 43 -12.94 10.99 0.19
CA PRO A 43 -12.65 11.50 1.52
C PRO A 43 -12.10 10.33 2.36
N GLN A 44 -11.38 10.60 3.44
CA GLN A 44 -10.74 9.60 4.32
C GLN A 44 -11.77 8.69 5.06
N ASP A 45 -12.70 8.13 4.32
CA ASP A 45 -13.81 7.30 4.70
C ASP A 45 -13.36 5.84 4.76
N ALA A 46 -14.10 5.06 5.55
CA ALA A 46 -13.85 3.63 5.74
C ALA A 46 -13.73 2.84 4.42
N GLN A 47 -14.34 3.32 3.34
CA GLN A 47 -14.27 2.70 2.02
C GLN A 47 -12.88 2.83 1.37
N ALA A 48 -12.20 3.98 1.53
CA ALA A 48 -10.82 4.15 1.07
C ALA A 48 -9.86 3.23 1.83
N LEU A 49 -10.08 3.09 3.14
CA LEU A 49 -9.27 2.23 4.00
C LEU A 49 -9.42 0.75 3.66
N ASP A 50 -10.66 0.30 3.43
CA ASP A 50 -10.92 -1.07 2.99
C ASP A 50 -10.31 -1.35 1.61
N ALA A 51 -10.38 -0.39 0.69
CA ALA A 51 -9.80 -0.52 -0.63
C ALA A 51 -8.25 -0.59 -0.57
N HIS A 52 -7.60 0.26 0.23
CA HIS A 52 -6.16 0.15 0.51
C HIS A 52 -5.80 -1.19 1.14
N ARG A 53 -6.57 -1.66 2.11
CA ARG A 53 -6.34 -2.95 2.78
C ARG A 53 -6.40 -4.11 1.80
N LYS A 54 -7.41 -4.13 0.92
CA LYS A 54 -7.56 -5.16 -0.13
C LYS A 54 -6.40 -5.14 -1.11
N THR A 55 -6.01 -3.95 -1.60
CA THR A 55 -4.90 -3.83 -2.55
C THR A 55 -3.57 -4.21 -1.90
N PHE A 56 -3.29 -3.77 -0.68
CA PHE A 56 -2.07 -4.12 0.05
C PHE A 56 -1.98 -5.62 0.32
N LYS A 57 -3.09 -6.27 0.65
CA LYS A 57 -3.14 -7.73 0.83
C LYS A 57 -2.84 -8.46 -0.49
N GLN A 58 -3.45 -8.04 -1.60
CA GLN A 58 -3.16 -8.61 -2.92
C GLN A 58 -1.69 -8.43 -3.31
N ILE A 59 -1.11 -7.24 -3.10
CA ILE A 59 0.30 -6.97 -3.37
C ILE A 59 1.20 -7.90 -2.56
N ARG A 60 0.90 -8.10 -1.28
CA ARG A 60 1.64 -9.05 -0.43
C ARG A 60 1.61 -10.48 -0.96
N GLU A 61 0.46 -10.91 -1.49
CA GLU A 61 0.27 -12.28 -1.99
C GLU A 61 0.90 -12.49 -3.37
N LEU A 62 0.85 -11.48 -4.23
CA LEU A 62 1.35 -11.53 -5.61
C LEU A 62 2.84 -11.21 -5.71
N VAL A 63 3.33 -10.25 -4.92
CA VAL A 63 4.70 -9.73 -5.00
C VAL A 63 5.55 -10.36 -3.90
N LYS A 64 6.05 -11.56 -4.17
CA LYS A 64 6.89 -12.31 -3.21
C LYS A 64 8.34 -11.80 -3.11
N ASP A 65 8.76 -10.98 -4.06
CA ASP A 65 10.11 -10.39 -4.12
C ASP A 65 10.18 -9.01 -3.42
N LEU A 66 9.18 -8.68 -2.60
CA LEU A 66 9.22 -7.43 -1.84
C LEU A 66 10.40 -7.44 -0.87
N PRO A 67 11.20 -6.36 -0.80
CA PRO A 67 12.28 -6.26 0.17
C PRO A 67 11.71 -6.32 1.59
N PRO A 68 12.46 -6.85 2.56
CA PRO A 68 11.98 -7.03 3.94
C PRO A 68 11.48 -5.74 4.58
N GLN A 69 12.05 -4.58 4.21
CA GLN A 69 11.62 -3.26 4.70
C GLN A 69 10.23 -2.87 4.18
N TYR A 70 9.91 -3.20 2.92
CA TYR A 70 8.58 -2.97 2.36
C TYR A 70 7.57 -3.97 2.90
N LEU A 71 7.96 -5.24 3.08
CA LEU A 71 7.10 -6.25 3.71
C LEU A 71 6.69 -5.84 5.13
N LEU A 72 7.64 -5.38 5.95
CA LEU A 72 7.36 -4.88 7.30
C LEU A 72 6.41 -3.68 7.25
N ALA A 73 6.70 -2.71 6.40
CA ALA A 73 5.86 -1.52 6.23
C ALA A 73 4.44 -1.85 5.76
N LEU A 74 4.30 -2.82 4.85
CA LEU A 74 3.03 -3.31 4.35
C LEU A 74 2.23 -4.04 5.44
N ASP A 75 2.90 -4.83 6.29
CA ASP A 75 2.28 -5.52 7.42
C ASP A 75 1.82 -4.54 8.50
N ASP A 76 2.64 -3.53 8.85
CA ASP A 76 2.24 -2.44 9.75
C ASP A 76 1.09 -1.62 9.16
N ALA A 77 1.11 -1.32 7.87
CA ALA A 77 0.01 -0.63 7.22
C ALA A 77 -1.31 -1.43 7.27
N LEU A 78 -1.24 -2.75 7.06
CA LEU A 78 -2.41 -3.63 7.19
C LEU A 78 -2.95 -3.69 8.62
N LYS A 79 -2.10 -3.58 9.64
CA LYS A 79 -2.51 -3.49 11.06
C LYS A 79 -3.26 -2.19 11.33
N VAL A 80 -2.69 -1.05 10.91
CA VAL A 80 -3.31 0.28 11.07
C VAL A 80 -4.66 0.36 10.34
N LEU A 81 -4.81 -0.33 9.20
CA LEU A 81 -6.08 -0.41 8.46
C LEU A 81 -7.07 -1.46 9.00
N SER A 82 -6.69 -2.24 9.99
CA SER A 82 -7.55 -3.27 10.61
C SER A 82 -7.99 -2.92 12.04
N GLU A 83 -7.46 -1.84 12.63
CA GLU A 83 -7.96 -1.21 13.87
C GLU A 83 -9.09 -0.22 13.58
#